data_AF-A0A7R8URK5-F1
#
_entry.id   AF-A0A7R8URK5-F1
#
_cell.length_a   1.000
_cell.length_b   1.000
_cell.length_c   1.000
_cell.angle_alpha   90.00
_cell.angle_beta   90.00
_cell.angle_gamma   90.00
#
_symmetry.space_group_name_H-M   'P 1'
#
loop_
_entity.id
_entity.type
_entity.pdbx_description
1 polymer ?
#
loop_
_entity_poly.entity_id
_entity_poly.type
_entity_poly.pdbx_seq_one_letter_code
_entity_poly.pdbx_strand_id
1 'polypeptide(L)'
;MRIRKVSVNHIKSREESIEDLIQCIKDRQMLVVYLRTVQKLASAPIFIQFFATGIEVCISAVCIFFVKGSFFELMYHGVYCVAITSEIFLYCYFGDELICESQRMTNEIYSCNWTDGDEKFKKLLLIFMQSTQTSLSFMAGGYFPISLSTFVTVMKSSYSLFALLIQATPLKKRQELEEPPVRRNFKNSLFVSNQMTGKVVFSKKVVSSDAFKFHFKLWRILGVYPINGCTVLYVVVIILGASLPFGMTISLFFTDGLKNILSNLSLNITFVVCNLKYFNILNRRQNILDVNEWTQQLDARANSLEEQEHLRSAVRLSHKMVYLTCGVFTSVIISGELVALVSNGEKLMCPGWYPFDWQHDTLNYIIVHGHQIVSLAINILQNATNDTFPPVYMHILSSHMKTLNIRISRLGTNSTESRKDVSKELLQCIKDQQMLVEYFQMVRKVTSSVIFLQFFTTGVEACITGVCLLFAQGNLLEIAYLGQYFLAVIMEIFLYCYFGNDLVYESHRMTDAIYSCNWMDQGRSFKKILIIFMQSTQKSMTIMAGGFFPVNLSAFVSVLRGSYSLFAVLMRMT
;
A
#
# COMPACT_ATOMS: atom_id res chain seq x y z
N MET A 1 6.09 -25.98 -7.31
CA MET A 1 5.93 -26.55 -8.68
C MET A 1 5.42 -28.00 -8.68
N ARG A 2 5.95 -28.93 -7.85
CA ARG A 2 5.44 -30.32 -7.76
C ARG A 2 4.02 -30.46 -7.18
N ILE A 3 3.66 -29.65 -6.17
CA ILE A 3 2.29 -29.62 -5.60
C ILE A 3 1.22 -29.28 -6.67
N ARG A 4 1.56 -28.44 -7.66
CA ARG A 4 0.68 -28.17 -8.80
C ARG A 4 0.49 -29.36 -9.73
N LYS A 5 1.46 -30.26 -9.85
CA LYS A 5 1.32 -31.50 -10.64
C LYS A 5 0.37 -32.51 -9.98
N VAL A 6 0.26 -32.49 -8.65
CA VAL A 6 -0.75 -33.25 -7.89
C VAL A 6 -2.17 -32.71 -8.18
N SER A 7 -2.29 -31.45 -8.57
CA SER A 7 -3.57 -30.78 -8.84
C SER A 7 -4.14 -31.00 -10.27
N VAL A 8 -3.34 -31.45 -11.25
CA VAL A 8 -3.70 -31.30 -12.68
C VAL A 8 -4.01 -32.59 -13.43
N ASN A 9 -3.63 -33.78 -12.93
CA ASN A 9 -3.84 -35.01 -13.71
C ASN A 9 -5.05 -35.83 -13.22
N HIS A 10 -6.16 -35.76 -13.96
CA HIS A 10 -7.29 -36.71 -13.89
C HIS A 10 -6.91 -38.16 -14.27
N ILE A 11 -5.64 -38.43 -14.61
CA ILE A 11 -5.15 -39.70 -15.18
C ILE A 11 -4.17 -40.42 -14.22
N LYS A 12 -3.72 -39.79 -13.12
CA LYS A 12 -2.78 -40.45 -12.19
C LYS A 12 -3.49 -41.51 -11.35
N SER A 13 -2.83 -42.67 -11.17
CA SER A 13 -3.32 -43.69 -10.24
C SER A 13 -3.35 -43.10 -8.82
N ARG A 14 -4.27 -43.59 -7.97
CA ARG A 14 -4.37 -43.11 -6.57
C ARG A 14 -3.08 -43.31 -5.78
N GLU A 15 -2.30 -44.34 -6.14
CA GLU A 15 -1.01 -44.64 -5.52
C GLU A 15 0.05 -43.60 -5.90
N GLU A 16 0.06 -43.15 -7.15
CA GLU A 16 1.01 -42.16 -7.65
C GLU A 16 0.83 -40.79 -6.97
N SER A 17 -0.42 -40.39 -6.70
CA SER A 17 -0.73 -39.15 -5.96
C SER A 17 -0.26 -39.20 -4.49
N ILE A 18 -0.29 -40.38 -3.86
CA ILE A 18 0.21 -40.58 -2.50
C ILE A 18 1.75 -40.55 -2.49
N GLU A 19 2.40 -41.17 -3.49
CA GLU A 19 3.85 -41.10 -3.64
C GLU A 19 4.36 -39.68 -3.86
N ASP A 20 3.68 -38.90 -4.70
CA ASP A 20 4.00 -37.48 -4.92
C ASP A 20 3.88 -36.67 -3.62
N LEU A 21 2.86 -36.92 -2.81
CA LEU A 21 2.68 -36.28 -1.50
C LEU A 21 3.78 -36.68 -0.51
N ILE A 22 4.14 -37.97 -0.46
CA ILE A 22 5.25 -38.47 0.36
C ILE A 22 6.57 -37.80 -0.07
N GLN A 23 6.79 -37.64 -1.38
CA GLN A 23 7.97 -36.95 -1.88
C GLN A 23 7.97 -35.46 -1.48
N CYS A 24 6.83 -34.78 -1.53
CA CYS A 24 6.73 -33.40 -1.04
C CYS A 24 7.06 -33.28 0.46
N ILE A 25 6.64 -34.26 1.27
CA ILE A 25 6.99 -34.32 2.70
C ILE A 25 8.50 -34.54 2.88
N LYS A 26 9.12 -35.43 2.10
CA LYS A 26 10.58 -35.66 2.14
C LYS A 26 11.36 -34.41 1.72
N ASP A 27 10.93 -33.73 0.66
CA ASP A 27 11.54 -32.48 0.18
C ASP A 27 11.45 -31.39 1.28
N ARG A 28 10.29 -31.27 1.96
CA ARG A 28 10.10 -30.36 3.09
C ARG A 28 11.03 -30.69 4.26
N GLN A 29 11.19 -31.97 4.60
CA GLN A 29 12.12 -32.42 5.66
C GLN A 29 13.57 -32.06 5.31
N MET A 30 13.97 -32.24 4.06
CA MET A 30 15.31 -31.86 3.58
C MET A 30 15.54 -30.34 3.70
N LEU A 31 14.56 -29.52 3.33
CA LEU A 31 14.64 -28.05 3.50
C LEU A 31 14.80 -27.63 4.97
N VAL A 32 14.13 -28.31 5.91
CA VAL A 32 14.32 -28.05 7.36
C VAL A 32 15.75 -28.35 7.78
N VAL A 33 16.29 -29.50 7.37
CA VAL A 33 17.66 -29.91 7.72
C VAL A 33 18.68 -28.95 7.11
N TYR A 34 18.49 -28.57 5.84
CA TYR A 34 19.32 -27.58 5.17
C TYR A 34 19.31 -26.24 5.91
N LEU A 35 18.12 -25.70 6.21
CA LEU A 35 18.00 -24.44 6.93
C LEU A 35 18.69 -24.49 8.30
N ARG A 36 18.52 -25.58 9.06
CA ARG A 36 19.23 -25.77 10.34
C ARG A 36 20.75 -25.80 10.17
N THR A 37 21.25 -26.39 9.09
CA THR A 37 22.68 -26.49 8.80
C THR A 37 23.26 -25.12 8.47
N VAL A 38 22.60 -24.36 7.58
CA VAL A 38 23.01 -22.99 7.25
C VAL A 38 22.92 -22.09 8.49
N GLN A 39 21.88 -22.23 9.30
CA GLN A 39 21.71 -21.46 10.53
C GLN A 39 22.83 -21.75 11.55
N LYS A 40 23.28 -23.00 11.69
CA LYS A 40 24.44 -23.32 12.55
C LYS A 40 25.73 -22.64 12.09
N LEU A 41 25.93 -22.49 10.78
CA LEU A 41 27.15 -21.93 10.21
C LEU A 41 27.14 -20.39 10.21
N ALA A 42 26.02 -19.79 9.85
CA ALA A 42 25.95 -18.35 9.55
C ALA A 42 25.23 -17.51 10.64
N SER A 43 24.54 -18.10 11.61
CA SER A 43 23.76 -17.33 12.59
C SER A 43 24.58 -16.40 13.47
N ALA A 44 25.77 -16.81 13.93
CA ALA A 44 26.64 -15.99 14.77
C ALA A 44 27.32 -14.85 14.00
N PRO A 45 27.94 -15.07 12.81
CA PRO A 45 28.47 -13.98 11.99
C PRO A 45 27.42 -12.94 11.61
N ILE A 46 26.22 -13.38 11.21
CA ILE A 46 25.15 -12.45 10.82
C ILE A 46 24.65 -11.64 12.03
N PHE A 47 24.57 -12.25 13.22
CA PHE A 47 24.22 -11.52 14.44
C PHE A 47 25.22 -10.39 14.74
N ILE A 48 26.52 -10.67 14.63
CA ILE A 48 27.58 -9.68 14.81
C ILE A 48 27.45 -8.57 13.76
N GLN A 49 27.23 -8.92 12.49
CA GLN A 49 27.05 -7.95 11.40
C GLN A 49 25.87 -6.99 11.65
N PHE A 50 24.73 -7.51 12.13
CA PHE A 50 23.54 -6.70 12.42
C PHE A 50 23.79 -5.71 13.57
N PHE A 51 24.51 -6.15 14.60
CA PHE A 51 24.86 -5.28 15.72
C PHE A 51 25.87 -4.20 15.31
N ALA A 52 26.93 -4.58 14.57
CA ALA A 52 27.95 -3.66 14.07
C ALA A 52 27.34 -2.58 13.18
N THR A 53 26.51 -2.96 12.21
CA THR A 53 25.87 -2.01 11.29
C THR A 53 24.95 -1.04 12.02
N GLY A 54 24.24 -1.49 13.07
CA GLY A 54 23.40 -0.60 13.88
C GLY A 54 24.20 0.53 14.53
N ILE A 55 25.41 0.23 15.00
CA ILE A 55 26.35 1.21 15.56
C ILE A 55 26.95 2.08 14.46
N GLU A 56 27.38 1.49 13.35
CA GLU A 56 28.00 2.23 12.23
C GLU A 56 27.05 3.22 11.57
N VAL A 57 25.76 2.88 11.42
CA VAL A 57 24.71 3.80 10.94
C VAL A 57 24.53 4.96 11.92
N CYS A 58 24.53 4.68 13.22
CA CYS A 58 24.42 5.71 14.26
C CYS A 58 25.62 6.67 14.21
N ILE A 59 26.85 6.14 14.17
CA ILE A 59 28.08 6.94 14.06
C ILE A 59 28.09 7.75 12.77
N SER A 60 27.74 7.15 11.63
CA SER A 60 27.67 7.84 10.35
C SER A 60 26.66 8.98 10.37
N ALA A 61 25.51 8.80 11.02
CA ALA A 61 24.51 9.86 11.21
C ALA A 61 25.04 11.00 12.10
N VAL A 62 25.77 10.69 13.17
CA VAL A 62 26.46 11.69 14.01
C VAL A 62 27.52 12.46 13.20
N CYS A 63 28.36 11.76 12.42
CA CYS A 63 29.36 12.39 11.57
C CYS A 63 28.71 13.33 10.54
N ILE A 64 27.64 12.88 9.86
CA ILE A 64 26.85 13.72 8.94
C ILE A 64 26.33 14.98 9.65
N PHE A 65 25.89 14.87 10.90
CA PHE A 65 25.36 16.00 11.67
C PHE A 65 26.44 17.03 12.05
N PHE A 66 27.66 16.58 12.36
CA PHE A 66 28.75 17.46 12.81
C PHE A 66 29.64 17.99 11.66
N VAL A 67 29.59 17.41 10.46
CA VAL A 67 30.34 17.90 9.30
C VAL A 67 29.79 19.28 8.90
N LYS A 68 30.58 20.32 9.15
CA LYS A 68 30.30 21.69 8.70
C LYS A 68 30.99 21.95 7.36
N GLY A 69 30.22 21.90 6.28
CA GLY A 69 30.57 22.57 5.01
C GLY A 69 31.49 21.84 4.04
N SER A 70 31.95 20.61 4.33
CA SER A 70 32.71 19.79 3.37
C SER A 70 31.77 18.83 2.62
N PHE A 71 31.49 19.13 1.35
CA PHE A 71 30.63 18.30 0.50
C PHE A 71 31.16 16.87 0.32
N PHE A 72 32.48 16.70 0.20
CA PHE A 72 33.11 15.39 -0.01
C PHE A 72 32.98 14.48 1.21
N GLU A 73 33.07 15.02 2.43
CA GLU A 73 32.89 14.23 3.66
C GLU A 73 31.44 13.83 3.89
N LEU A 74 30.50 14.74 3.58
CA LEU A 74 29.06 14.42 3.59
C LEU A 74 28.74 13.31 2.58
N MET A 75 29.30 13.39 1.38
CA MET A 75 29.12 12.37 0.34
C MET A 75 29.76 11.04 0.76
N TYR A 76 30.95 11.04 1.36
CA TYR A 76 31.61 9.84 1.86
C TYR A 76 30.75 9.13 2.93
N HIS A 77 30.31 9.85 3.96
CA HIS A 77 29.47 9.27 5.02
C HIS A 77 28.06 8.88 4.52
N GLY A 78 27.49 9.63 3.59
CA GLY A 78 26.22 9.31 2.95
C GLY A 78 26.28 8.02 2.12
N VAL A 79 27.28 7.90 1.23
CA VAL A 79 27.51 6.69 0.42
C VAL A 79 27.85 5.50 1.31
N TYR A 80 28.68 5.69 2.34
CA TYR A 80 28.99 4.64 3.32
C TYR A 80 27.73 4.14 4.03
N CYS A 81 26.87 5.06 4.51
CA CYS A 81 25.61 4.71 5.17
C CYS A 81 24.65 3.94 4.24
N VAL A 82 24.55 4.33 2.97
CA VAL A 82 23.74 3.61 1.96
C VAL A 82 24.31 2.22 1.71
N ALA A 83 25.64 2.09 1.56
CA ALA A 83 26.30 0.82 1.31
C ALA A 83 26.07 -0.18 2.45
N ILE A 84 26.37 0.19 3.69
CA ILE A 84 26.19 -0.71 4.86
C ILE A 84 24.71 -1.08 5.08
N THR A 85 23.80 -0.14 4.81
CA THR A 85 22.35 -0.39 4.91
C THR A 85 21.88 -1.37 3.83
N SER A 86 22.46 -1.30 2.62
CA SER A 86 22.11 -2.19 1.51
C SER A 86 22.50 -3.65 1.77
N GLU A 87 23.60 -3.89 2.48
CA GLU A 87 24.05 -5.25 2.84
C GLU A 87 23.05 -5.96 3.77
N ILE A 88 22.62 -5.29 4.85
CA ILE A 88 21.61 -5.85 5.76
C ILE A 88 20.26 -5.98 5.06
N PHE A 89 19.90 -5.01 4.22
CA PHE A 89 18.67 -5.08 3.45
C PHE A 89 18.61 -6.37 2.61
N LEU A 90 19.71 -6.77 1.95
CA LEU A 90 19.75 -8.01 1.17
C LEU A 90 19.50 -9.26 2.03
N TYR A 91 20.14 -9.37 3.20
CA TYR A 91 19.88 -10.48 4.13
C TYR A 91 18.41 -10.54 4.56
N CYS A 92 17.87 -9.39 4.95
CA CYS A 92 16.48 -9.27 5.39
C CYS A 92 15.48 -9.53 4.26
N TYR A 93 15.78 -9.12 3.03
CA TYR A 93 14.96 -9.38 1.85
C TYR A 93 14.86 -10.87 1.56
N PHE A 94 15.99 -11.59 1.48
CA PHE A 94 15.98 -13.03 1.23
C PHE A 94 15.40 -13.83 2.40
N GLY A 95 15.61 -13.36 3.64
CA GLY A 95 14.98 -13.93 4.83
C GLY A 95 13.46 -13.80 4.81
N ASP A 96 12.93 -12.65 4.37
CA ASP A 96 11.50 -12.40 4.25
C ASP A 96 10.87 -13.17 3.09
N GLU A 97 11.57 -13.29 1.95
CA GLU A 97 11.16 -14.12 0.81
C GLU A 97 11.02 -15.59 1.21
N LEU A 98 11.97 -16.12 2.01
CA LEU A 98 11.90 -17.48 2.56
C LEU A 98 10.66 -17.68 3.44
N ILE A 99 10.36 -16.71 4.31
CA ILE A 99 9.17 -16.74 5.17
C ILE A 99 7.90 -16.71 4.31
N CYS A 100 7.85 -15.83 3.32
CA CYS A 100 6.71 -15.67 2.42
C CYS A 100 6.44 -16.93 1.59
N GLU A 101 7.47 -17.49 0.94
CA GLU A 101 7.32 -18.72 0.14
C GLU A 101 6.99 -19.94 1.02
N SER A 102 7.51 -20.00 2.26
CA SER A 102 7.11 -21.02 3.22
C SER A 102 5.63 -20.93 3.60
N GLN A 103 5.08 -19.71 3.74
CA GLN A 103 3.65 -19.51 4.01
C GLN A 103 2.80 -19.80 2.77
N ARG A 104 3.29 -19.46 1.58
CA ARG A 104 2.64 -19.72 0.30
C ARG A 104 2.46 -21.22 0.05
N MET A 105 3.47 -22.02 0.39
CA MET A 105 3.39 -23.47 0.30
C MET A 105 2.18 -24.04 1.05
N THR A 106 1.85 -23.53 2.25
CA THR A 106 0.66 -23.94 3.01
C THR A 106 -0.65 -23.65 2.26
N ASN A 107 -0.73 -22.50 1.59
CA ASN A 107 -1.90 -22.15 0.78
C ASN A 107 -2.00 -23.05 -0.47
N GLU A 108 -0.89 -23.34 -1.13
CA GLU A 108 -0.86 -24.20 -2.32
C GLU A 108 -1.20 -25.67 -1.97
N ILE A 109 -0.80 -26.15 -0.78
CA ILE A 109 -1.21 -27.48 -0.26
C ILE A 109 -2.73 -27.54 -0.07
N TYR A 110 -3.34 -26.48 0.48
CA TYR A 110 -4.80 -26.43 0.64
C TYR A 110 -5.54 -26.39 -0.71
N SER A 111 -4.96 -25.73 -1.72
CA SER A 111 -5.57 -25.57 -3.04
C SER A 111 -5.56 -26.83 -3.93
N CYS A 112 -4.96 -27.94 -3.49
CA CYS A 112 -5.00 -29.18 -4.27
C CYS A 112 -6.41 -29.81 -4.29
N ASN A 113 -6.69 -30.71 -5.25
CA ASN A 113 -7.97 -31.42 -5.37
C ASN A 113 -8.12 -32.53 -4.30
N TRP A 114 -7.86 -32.21 -3.03
CA TRP A 114 -7.90 -33.14 -1.91
C TRP A 114 -9.31 -33.66 -1.61
N THR A 115 -10.35 -33.00 -2.13
CA THR A 115 -11.76 -33.42 -1.95
C THR A 115 -12.00 -34.82 -2.49
N ASP A 116 -11.36 -35.16 -3.62
CA ASP A 116 -11.49 -36.43 -4.33
C ASP A 116 -10.47 -37.49 -3.86
N GLY A 117 -9.55 -37.11 -2.96
CA GLY A 117 -8.55 -38.00 -2.38
C GLY A 117 -9.13 -39.06 -1.44
N ASP A 118 -8.43 -40.19 -1.30
CA ASP A 118 -8.79 -41.26 -0.37
C ASP A 118 -8.49 -40.86 1.10
N GLU A 119 -8.93 -41.69 2.06
CA GLU A 119 -8.69 -41.39 3.48
C GLU A 119 -7.20 -41.30 3.82
N LYS A 120 -6.35 -42.10 3.16
CA LYS A 120 -4.91 -42.15 3.43
C LYS A 120 -4.24 -40.85 2.97
N PHE A 121 -4.56 -40.39 1.77
CA PHE A 121 -4.13 -39.10 1.24
C PHE A 121 -4.60 -37.95 2.12
N LYS A 122 -5.88 -37.93 2.53
CA LYS A 122 -6.43 -36.89 3.40
C LYS A 122 -5.71 -36.83 4.76
N LYS A 123 -5.43 -37.99 5.39
CA LYS A 123 -4.68 -38.06 6.65
C LYS A 123 -3.24 -37.55 6.50
N LEU A 124 -2.54 -37.96 5.43
CA LEU A 124 -1.18 -37.49 5.12
C LEU A 124 -1.13 -35.99 4.83
N LEU A 125 -2.11 -35.48 4.08
CA LEU A 125 -2.23 -34.07 3.74
C LEU A 125 -2.45 -33.22 5.00
N LEU A 126 -3.28 -33.68 5.94
CA LEU A 126 -3.48 -33.02 7.24
C LEU A 126 -2.18 -32.93 8.04
N ILE A 127 -1.40 -34.03 8.10
CA ILE A 127 -0.09 -34.03 8.76
C ILE A 127 0.86 -33.05 8.06
N PHE A 128 0.87 -33.05 6.73
CA PHE A 128 1.71 -32.15 5.95
C PHE A 128 1.33 -30.70 6.19
N MET A 129 0.04 -30.34 6.09
CA MET A 129 -0.47 -29.01 6.39
C MET A 129 -0.10 -28.57 7.81
N GLN A 130 -0.27 -29.44 8.82
CA GLN A 130 0.11 -29.15 10.19
C GLN A 130 1.61 -28.81 10.30
N SER A 131 2.46 -29.53 9.56
CA SER A 131 3.90 -29.29 9.54
C SER A 131 4.32 -28.02 8.77
N THR A 132 3.46 -27.49 7.90
CA THR A 132 3.73 -26.26 7.14
C THR A 132 3.13 -25.01 7.78
N GLN A 133 2.32 -25.14 8.83
CA GLN A 133 1.82 -23.98 9.58
C GLN A 133 2.94 -23.21 10.29
N THR A 134 4.04 -23.86 10.64
CA THR A 134 5.26 -23.19 11.11
C THR A 134 6.07 -22.72 9.90
N SER A 135 6.13 -21.41 9.70
CA SER A 135 6.95 -20.80 8.65
C SER A 135 8.42 -21.08 8.89
N LEU A 136 9.14 -21.43 7.83
CA LEU A 136 10.59 -21.48 7.85
C LEU A 136 11.14 -20.06 7.99
N SER A 137 11.82 -19.77 9.09
CA SER A 137 12.52 -18.52 9.32
C SER A 137 13.98 -18.79 9.70
N PHE A 138 14.88 -17.95 9.19
CA PHE A 138 16.30 -18.00 9.56
C PHE A 138 16.51 -17.15 10.81
N MET A 139 17.00 -17.71 11.92
CA MET A 139 17.24 -16.95 13.15
C MET A 139 18.71 -16.52 13.28
N ALA A 140 18.97 -15.23 13.42
CA ALA A 140 20.30 -14.70 13.72
C ALA A 140 20.59 -14.81 15.23
N GLY A 141 21.73 -15.41 15.59
CA GLY A 141 22.13 -15.70 16.98
C GLY A 141 21.14 -16.52 17.82
N GLY A 142 20.05 -17.03 17.23
CA GLY A 142 18.93 -17.65 17.96
C GLY A 142 17.95 -16.66 18.61
N TYR A 143 18.16 -15.35 18.48
CA TYR A 143 17.37 -14.32 19.16
C TYR A 143 16.23 -13.78 18.31
N PHE A 144 16.49 -13.48 17.03
CA PHE A 144 15.53 -12.85 16.15
C PHE A 144 15.56 -13.42 14.74
N PRO A 145 14.41 -13.44 14.03
CA PRO A 145 14.37 -13.85 12.63
C PRO A 145 15.02 -12.79 11.74
N ILE A 146 15.76 -13.22 10.73
CA ILE A 146 16.20 -12.35 9.64
C ILE A 146 14.99 -12.10 8.75
N SER A 147 14.43 -10.91 8.87
CA SER A 147 13.26 -10.44 8.13
C SER A 147 13.36 -8.94 7.93
N LEU A 148 12.55 -8.39 7.02
CA LEU A 148 12.48 -6.95 6.81
C LEU A 148 12.02 -6.20 8.09
N SER A 149 11.25 -6.84 8.97
CA SER A 149 10.90 -6.26 10.27
C SER A 149 12.13 -6.02 11.17
N THR A 150 13.09 -6.94 11.16
CA THR A 150 14.33 -6.83 11.94
C THR A 150 15.21 -5.71 11.40
N PHE A 151 15.29 -5.55 10.07
CA PHE A 151 15.98 -4.41 9.45
C PHE A 151 15.44 -3.06 9.97
N VAL A 152 14.12 -2.89 9.97
CA VAL A 152 13.50 -1.65 10.47
C VAL A 152 13.77 -1.44 11.96
N THR A 153 13.76 -2.50 12.77
CA THR A 153 14.09 -2.40 14.19
C THR A 153 15.52 -1.91 14.37
N VAL A 154 16.49 -2.46 13.61
CA VAL A 154 17.88 -1.98 13.62
C VAL A 154 17.93 -0.50 13.25
N MET A 155 17.29 -0.07 12.17
CA MET A 155 17.27 1.34 11.74
C MET A 155 16.64 2.27 12.78
N LYS A 156 15.51 1.88 13.39
CA LYS A 156 14.84 2.65 14.46
C LYS A 156 15.69 2.75 15.71
N SER A 157 16.37 1.68 16.10
CA SER A 157 17.29 1.66 17.23
C SER A 157 18.51 2.54 16.96
N SER A 158 19.10 2.48 15.77
CA SER A 158 20.19 3.37 15.35
C SER A 158 19.79 4.84 15.40
N TYR A 159 18.62 5.20 14.88
CA TYR A 159 18.09 6.56 14.95
C TYR A 159 17.82 7.01 16.39
N SER A 160 17.30 6.13 17.23
CA SER A 160 17.03 6.42 18.64
C SER A 160 18.33 6.65 19.42
N LEU A 161 19.37 5.85 19.18
CA LEU A 161 20.71 6.05 19.74
C LEU A 161 21.33 7.36 19.25
N PHE A 162 21.21 7.68 17.97
CA PHE A 162 21.63 8.96 17.41
C PHE A 162 20.93 10.15 18.10
N ALA A 163 19.61 10.10 18.27
CA ALA A 163 18.85 11.15 18.94
C ALA A 163 19.28 11.32 20.41
N LEU A 164 19.55 10.22 21.12
CA LEU A 164 20.09 10.26 22.49
C LEU A 164 21.48 10.89 22.55
N LEU A 165 22.38 10.55 21.62
CA LEU A 165 23.73 11.11 21.57
C LEU A 165 23.72 12.62 21.28
N ILE A 166 22.83 13.09 20.41
CA ILE A 166 22.63 14.52 20.17
C ILE A 166 22.11 15.21 21.43
N GLN A 167 21.11 14.65 22.10
CA GLN A 167 20.55 15.23 23.34
C GLN A 167 21.56 15.26 24.50
N ALA A 168 22.49 14.29 24.54
CA ALA A 168 23.55 14.22 25.54
C ALA A 168 24.73 15.18 25.25
N THR A 169 24.79 15.78 24.05
CA THR A 169 25.84 16.74 23.70
C THR A 169 25.47 18.14 24.27
N PRO A 170 26.27 18.74 25.16
CA PRO A 170 25.85 19.92 25.90
C PRO A 170 25.85 21.18 25.02
N LEU A 171 24.67 21.63 24.60
CA LEU A 171 24.42 22.99 24.11
C LEU A 171 23.65 23.79 25.19
N LYS A 172 24.17 24.99 25.49
CA LYS A 172 23.82 25.90 26.59
C LYS A 172 22.30 26.04 26.89
N LYS A 173 21.96 25.96 28.19
CA LYS A 173 20.69 26.35 28.85
C LYS A 173 20.34 27.84 28.72
N ARG A 174 19.04 28.16 28.64
CA ARG A 174 18.27 29.10 29.52
C ARG A 174 16.74 28.89 29.36
N GLN A 175 16.06 28.44 30.42
CA GLN A 175 15.04 29.14 31.27
C GLN A 175 13.62 29.17 30.64
N GLU A 176 12.69 28.31 31.07
CA GLU A 176 11.76 28.39 32.23
C GLU A 176 10.58 29.36 32.06
N LEU A 177 9.34 28.82 32.16
CA LEU A 177 8.10 29.36 32.76
C LEU A 177 6.90 28.55 32.20
N GLU A 178 6.40 27.56 32.93
CA GLU A 178 5.25 27.60 33.87
C GLU A 178 3.92 27.08 33.24
N GLU A 179 3.49 25.88 33.67
CA GLU A 179 2.07 25.47 33.74
C GLU A 179 1.50 25.90 35.10
N PRO A 180 0.17 26.16 35.29
CA PRO A 180 -0.78 25.08 35.69
C PRO A 180 -2.28 25.39 35.31
N PRO A 181 -3.33 24.76 35.90
CA PRO A 181 -3.80 23.39 35.66
C PRO A 181 -5.29 23.25 35.24
N VAL A 182 -5.61 22.12 34.61
CA VAL A 182 -6.83 21.26 34.63
C VAL A 182 -8.21 21.86 35.02
N ARG A 183 -9.22 21.69 34.13
CA ARG A 183 -10.51 21.06 34.49
C ARG A 183 -11.35 20.55 33.30
N ARG A 184 -11.85 19.31 33.46
CA ARG A 184 -12.88 18.64 32.65
C ARG A 184 -14.23 19.35 32.76
N ASN A 185 -15.07 19.25 31.72
CA ASN A 185 -16.44 18.75 31.86
C ASN A 185 -17.08 18.31 30.54
N PHE A 186 -17.78 17.18 30.65
CA PHE A 186 -18.73 16.57 29.71
C PHE A 186 -19.99 17.42 29.54
N LYS A 187 -20.61 17.41 28.35
CA LYS A 187 -22.06 17.25 28.19
C LYS A 187 -22.46 16.87 26.76
N ASN A 188 -23.51 16.04 26.71
CA ASN A 188 -24.08 15.31 25.59
C ASN A 188 -25.08 16.12 24.73
N SER A 189 -25.53 15.44 23.67
CA SER A 189 -26.76 15.61 22.85
C SER A 189 -26.55 16.40 21.55
N LEU A 190 -27.12 16.05 20.39
CA LEU A 190 -28.35 15.32 20.10
C LEU A 190 -28.32 14.74 18.67
N PHE A 191 -29.08 13.66 18.44
CA PHE A 191 -29.43 13.05 17.15
C PHE A 191 -30.02 14.03 16.13
N VAL A 192 -29.77 13.82 14.83
CA VAL A 192 -30.82 13.78 13.78
C VAL A 192 -30.37 12.83 12.65
N SER A 193 -31.20 11.81 12.40
CA SER A 193 -31.19 10.98 11.19
C SER A 193 -31.80 11.73 10.01
N ASN A 194 -31.37 11.43 8.78
CA ASN A 194 -32.27 11.59 7.63
C ASN A 194 -32.15 10.40 6.67
N GLN A 195 -33.27 9.69 6.56
CA GLN A 195 -33.57 8.71 5.52
C GLN A 195 -33.63 9.42 4.16
N MET A 196 -32.98 8.85 3.14
CA MET A 196 -33.33 9.13 1.75
C MET A 196 -34.43 8.17 1.32
N THR A 197 -35.57 8.71 0.92
CA THR A 197 -36.65 7.99 0.23
C THR A 197 -36.22 7.69 -1.20
N GLY A 198 -36.25 6.40 -1.56
CA GLY A 198 -35.93 5.91 -2.89
C GLY A 198 -37.03 6.20 -3.91
N LYS A 199 -36.63 6.62 -5.11
CA LYS A 199 -37.38 6.33 -6.34
C LYS A 199 -36.72 5.10 -6.98
N VAL A 200 -37.45 4.00 -6.99
CA VAL A 200 -37.06 2.77 -7.70
C VAL A 200 -37.27 3.01 -9.19
N VAL A 201 -36.17 3.21 -9.91
CA VAL A 201 -36.14 3.06 -11.37
C VAL A 201 -35.60 1.66 -11.63
N PHE A 202 -36.45 0.79 -12.18
CA PHE A 202 -36.04 -0.51 -12.72
C PHE A 202 -34.93 -0.27 -13.75
N SER A 203 -33.71 -0.69 -13.41
CA SER A 203 -32.50 -0.40 -14.19
C SER A 203 -31.63 -1.64 -14.25
N LYS A 204 -31.04 -1.83 -15.44
CA LYS A 204 -29.96 -2.74 -15.84
C LYS A 204 -29.21 -3.44 -14.69
N LYS A 205 -28.87 -4.73 -14.89
CA LYS A 205 -27.93 -5.46 -14.01
C LYS A 205 -26.69 -4.60 -13.74
N VAL A 206 -26.24 -4.61 -12.48
CA VAL A 206 -25.13 -3.78 -12.01
C VAL A 206 -23.84 -4.25 -12.65
N VAL A 207 -22.99 -3.29 -13.02
CA VAL A 207 -21.64 -3.54 -13.54
C VAL A 207 -20.69 -2.78 -12.63
N SER A 208 -20.13 -3.45 -11.63
CA SER A 208 -19.22 -2.86 -10.64
C SER A 208 -17.90 -2.41 -11.26
N SER A 209 -17.48 -3.03 -12.36
CA SER A 209 -16.30 -2.60 -13.12
C SER A 209 -16.42 -1.22 -13.75
N ASP A 210 -17.63 -0.65 -13.79
CA ASP A 210 -17.85 0.76 -14.16
C ASP A 210 -17.11 1.74 -13.23
N ALA A 211 -16.80 1.33 -12.00
CA ALA A 211 -15.98 2.10 -11.07
C ALA A 211 -14.60 2.43 -11.65
N PHE A 212 -14.05 1.55 -12.49
CA PHE A 212 -12.70 1.69 -13.07
C PHE A 212 -12.68 2.42 -14.42
N LYS A 213 -13.85 2.79 -14.98
CA LYS A 213 -13.93 3.42 -16.32
C LYS A 213 -13.07 4.67 -16.45
N PHE A 214 -12.97 5.47 -15.40
CA PHE A 214 -12.14 6.67 -15.40
C PHE A 214 -10.65 6.32 -15.49
N HIS A 215 -10.19 5.36 -14.67
CA HIS A 215 -8.80 4.85 -14.72
C HIS A 215 -8.45 4.31 -16.10
N PHE A 216 -9.33 3.51 -16.72
CA PHE A 216 -9.11 2.99 -18.07
C PHE A 216 -8.99 4.10 -19.14
N LYS A 217 -9.79 5.16 -19.04
CA LYS A 217 -9.67 6.32 -19.94
C LYS A 217 -8.33 7.03 -19.77
N LEU A 218 -7.91 7.28 -18.51
CA LEU A 218 -6.63 7.92 -18.23
C LEU A 218 -5.44 7.04 -18.62
N TRP A 219 -5.50 5.74 -18.35
CA TRP A 219 -4.48 4.79 -18.79
C TRP A 219 -4.34 4.70 -20.31
N ARG A 220 -5.40 4.97 -21.07
CA ARG A 220 -5.32 5.08 -22.54
C ARG A 220 -4.57 6.32 -23.01
N ILE A 221 -4.78 7.44 -22.32
CA ILE A 221 -4.06 8.69 -22.59
C ILE A 221 -2.59 8.55 -22.18
N LEU A 222 -2.34 7.97 -21.00
CA LEU A 222 -1.01 7.78 -20.43
C LEU A 222 -0.23 6.60 -21.02
N GLY A 223 -0.79 5.81 -21.94
CA GLY A 223 -0.08 4.70 -22.57
C GLY A 223 0.10 3.43 -21.75
N VAL A 224 -0.69 3.27 -20.70
CA VAL A 224 -0.72 2.05 -19.89
C VAL A 224 -1.59 0.96 -20.55
N TYR A 225 -2.67 1.34 -21.26
CA TYR A 225 -3.61 0.39 -21.90
C TYR A 225 -4.47 0.98 -23.03
N PRO A 226 -4.68 0.32 -24.20
CA PRO A 226 -3.97 -0.85 -24.72
C PRO A 226 -2.66 -0.47 -25.44
N ILE A 227 -1.71 -1.41 -25.56
CA ILE A 227 -0.40 -1.20 -26.21
C ILE A 227 -0.50 -1.17 -27.74
N ASN A 228 -1.62 -1.63 -28.31
CA ASN A 228 -1.84 -1.66 -29.75
C ASN A 228 -2.07 -0.22 -30.27
N GLY A 229 -0.98 0.52 -30.44
CA GLY A 229 -0.95 1.93 -30.82
C GLY A 229 0.48 2.50 -30.89
N CYS A 230 0.59 3.83 -30.97
CA CYS A 230 1.84 4.58 -31.15
C CYS A 230 2.82 4.43 -29.97
N THR A 231 3.62 3.37 -29.93
CA THR A 231 4.65 3.13 -28.88
C THR A 231 5.58 4.33 -28.67
N VAL A 232 5.92 5.05 -29.74
CA VAL A 232 6.74 6.26 -29.69
C VAL A 232 6.09 7.37 -28.86
N LEU A 233 4.78 7.58 -29.00
CA LEU A 233 4.05 8.61 -28.23
C LEU A 233 4.13 8.33 -26.73
N TYR A 234 4.01 7.07 -26.33
CA TYR A 234 4.05 6.69 -24.92
C TYR A 234 5.44 6.77 -24.32
N VAL A 235 6.50 6.50 -25.11
CA VAL A 235 7.88 6.78 -24.69
C VAL A 235 8.08 8.29 -24.48
N VAL A 236 7.53 9.13 -25.36
CA VAL A 236 7.59 10.59 -25.20
C VAL A 236 6.87 11.04 -23.93
N VAL A 237 5.69 10.49 -23.60
CA VAL A 237 4.97 10.80 -22.35
C VAL A 237 5.79 10.42 -21.12
N ILE A 238 6.49 9.28 -21.14
CA ILE A 238 7.37 8.87 -20.04
C ILE A 238 8.55 9.84 -19.88
N ILE A 239 9.20 10.20 -20.99
CA ILE A 239 10.35 11.11 -20.98
C ILE A 239 9.93 12.50 -20.48
N LEU A 240 8.81 13.05 -20.98
CA LEU A 240 8.29 14.35 -20.54
C LEU A 240 7.80 14.31 -19.08
N GLY A 241 7.26 13.19 -18.61
CA GLY A 241 6.89 13.04 -17.20
C GLY A 241 8.10 13.07 -16.27
N ALA A 242 9.23 12.49 -16.69
CA ALA A 242 10.46 12.39 -15.93
C ALA A 242 11.41 13.58 -16.07
N SER A 243 11.30 14.38 -17.14
CA SER A 243 12.20 15.51 -17.41
C SER A 243 12.08 16.63 -16.37
N LEU A 244 10.86 16.93 -15.91
CA LEU A 244 10.62 17.94 -14.88
C LEU A 244 11.27 17.59 -13.52
N PRO A 245 10.98 16.45 -12.88
CA PRO A 245 11.62 16.11 -11.61
C PRO A 245 13.14 15.98 -11.75
N PHE A 246 13.66 15.51 -12.89
CA PHE A 246 15.09 15.47 -13.16
C PHE A 246 15.73 16.87 -13.12
N GLY A 247 15.14 17.83 -13.83
CA GLY A 247 15.59 19.22 -13.80
C GLY A 247 15.51 19.84 -12.39
N MET A 248 14.46 19.54 -11.64
CA MET A 248 14.32 19.97 -10.24
C MET A 248 15.39 19.34 -9.33
N THR A 249 15.77 18.07 -9.55
CA THR A 249 16.78 17.40 -8.74
C THR A 249 18.16 18.02 -8.96
N ILE A 250 18.48 18.38 -10.21
CA ILE A 250 19.70 19.13 -10.51
C ILE A 250 19.64 20.53 -9.87
N SER A 251 18.48 21.20 -9.95
CA SER A 251 18.28 22.53 -9.34
C SER A 251 18.55 22.55 -7.84
N LEU A 252 18.27 21.46 -7.12
CA LEU A 252 18.52 21.38 -5.68
C LEU A 252 19.99 21.59 -5.30
N PHE A 253 20.95 21.22 -6.17
CA PHE A 253 22.38 21.43 -5.92
C PHE A 253 22.83 22.89 -6.03
N PHE A 254 22.04 23.71 -6.72
CA PHE A 254 22.34 25.13 -6.97
C PHE A 254 21.39 26.07 -6.21
N THR A 255 20.47 25.53 -5.42
CA THR A 255 19.47 26.34 -4.71
C THR A 255 20.02 26.80 -3.38
N ASP A 256 20.17 28.11 -3.22
CA ASP A 256 20.53 28.72 -1.95
C ASP A 256 19.30 29.07 -1.10
N GLY A 257 19.46 28.95 0.22
CA GLY A 257 18.46 29.31 1.22
C GLY A 257 17.53 28.17 1.60
N LEU A 258 17.42 27.92 2.92
CA LEU A 258 16.67 26.80 3.49
C LEU A 258 15.21 26.73 3.01
N LYS A 259 14.50 27.87 2.94
CA LYS A 259 13.10 27.92 2.48
C LYS A 259 12.95 27.42 1.04
N ASN A 260 13.84 27.82 0.14
CA ASN A 260 13.80 27.45 -1.27
C ASN A 260 14.17 25.98 -1.47
N ILE A 261 15.18 25.49 -0.73
CA ILE A 261 15.56 24.07 -0.73
C ILE A 261 14.39 23.22 -0.26
N LEU A 262 13.77 23.56 0.87
CA LEU A 262 12.63 22.82 1.43
C LEU A 262 11.43 22.81 0.48
N SER A 263 11.07 23.95 -0.11
CA SER A 263 9.96 24.07 -1.05
C SER A 263 10.20 23.32 -2.36
N ASN A 264 11.44 23.28 -2.87
CA ASN A 264 11.78 22.49 -4.05
C ASN A 264 11.79 20.99 -3.72
N LEU A 265 12.35 20.63 -2.56
CA LEU A 265 12.44 19.24 -2.10
C LEU A 265 11.07 18.60 -1.91
N SER A 266 10.08 19.31 -1.33
CA SER A 266 8.73 18.78 -1.16
C SER A 266 8.07 18.42 -2.50
N LEU A 267 8.08 19.35 -3.46
CA LEU A 267 7.51 19.13 -4.79
C LEU A 267 8.29 18.07 -5.59
N ASN A 268 9.63 18.07 -5.49
CA ASN A 268 10.47 17.09 -6.18
C ASN A 268 10.16 15.66 -5.72
N ILE A 269 10.08 15.43 -4.40
CA ILE A 269 9.73 14.13 -3.83
C ILE A 269 8.39 13.64 -4.40
N THR A 270 7.36 14.50 -4.44
CA THR A 270 6.05 14.14 -4.99
C THR A 270 6.16 13.66 -6.45
N PHE A 271 6.84 14.40 -7.32
CA PHE A 271 6.95 14.05 -8.74
C PHE A 271 7.82 12.81 -9.00
N VAL A 272 8.93 12.65 -8.27
CA VAL A 272 9.76 11.44 -8.36
C VAL A 272 8.95 10.21 -7.94
N VAL A 273 8.23 10.31 -6.83
CA VAL A 273 7.39 9.22 -6.31
C VAL A 273 6.24 8.90 -7.28
N CYS A 274 5.61 9.92 -7.87
CA CYS A 274 4.59 9.73 -8.89
C CYS A 274 5.11 8.88 -10.07
N ASN A 275 6.31 9.18 -10.58
CA ASN A 275 6.93 8.42 -11.65
C ASN A 275 7.28 6.98 -11.22
N LEU A 276 7.75 6.76 -9.99
CA LEU A 276 8.00 5.42 -9.44
C LEU A 276 6.71 4.58 -9.34
N LYS A 277 5.61 5.19 -8.88
CA LYS A 277 4.29 4.54 -8.85
C LYS A 277 3.81 4.18 -10.25
N TYR A 278 3.96 5.10 -11.20
CA TYR A 278 3.58 4.89 -12.59
C TYR A 278 4.37 3.73 -13.22
N PHE A 279 5.68 3.65 -12.99
CA PHE A 279 6.50 2.52 -13.43
C PHE A 279 6.07 1.19 -12.80
N ASN A 280 5.67 1.19 -11.52
CA ASN A 280 5.11 0.01 -10.86
C ASN A 280 3.85 -0.49 -11.57
N ILE A 281 2.91 0.41 -11.91
CA ILE A 281 1.69 0.07 -12.65
C ILE A 281 2.03 -0.51 -14.02
N LEU A 282 2.96 0.09 -14.76
CA LEU A 282 3.40 -0.42 -16.06
C LEU A 282 3.90 -1.87 -15.96
N ASN A 283 4.68 -2.20 -14.92
CA ASN A 283 5.20 -3.55 -14.70
C ASN A 283 4.14 -4.56 -14.23
N ARG A 284 3.04 -4.09 -13.64
CA ARG A 284 1.98 -4.95 -13.07
C ARG A 284 0.68 -4.93 -13.87
N ARG A 285 0.62 -4.19 -14.98
CA ARG A 285 -0.57 -3.91 -15.80
C ARG A 285 -1.44 -5.13 -16.13
N GLN A 286 -0.85 -6.29 -16.46
CA GLN A 286 -1.64 -7.46 -16.82
C GLN A 286 -2.52 -7.94 -15.66
N ASN A 287 -1.97 -7.97 -14.44
CA ASN A 287 -2.70 -8.40 -13.25
C ASN A 287 -3.88 -7.44 -12.93
N ILE A 288 -3.76 -6.16 -13.32
CA ILE A 288 -4.80 -5.14 -13.10
C ILE A 288 -6.01 -5.38 -14.02
N LEU A 289 -5.78 -5.90 -15.23
CA LEU A 289 -6.84 -6.15 -16.21
C LEU A 289 -7.73 -7.35 -15.83
N ASP A 290 -7.15 -8.36 -15.21
CA ASP A 290 -7.85 -9.61 -14.82
C ASP A 290 -9.03 -9.35 -13.85
N VAL A 291 -9.00 -8.23 -13.10
CA VAL A 291 -10.06 -7.84 -12.17
C VAL A 291 -11.41 -7.62 -12.83
N ASN A 292 -11.43 -7.16 -14.09
CA ASN A 292 -12.69 -6.91 -14.78
C ASN A 292 -13.47 -8.21 -15.01
N GLU A 293 -12.78 -9.33 -15.21
CA GLU A 293 -13.43 -10.63 -15.37
C GLU A 293 -13.98 -11.13 -14.04
N TRP A 294 -13.18 -11.06 -12.96
CA TRP A 294 -13.64 -11.46 -11.62
C TRP A 294 -14.84 -10.63 -11.15
N THR A 295 -14.81 -9.31 -11.33
CA THR A 295 -15.91 -8.42 -10.93
C THR A 295 -17.19 -8.70 -11.72
N GLN A 296 -17.10 -9.02 -13.02
CA GLN A 296 -18.26 -9.44 -13.81
C GLN A 296 -18.87 -10.76 -13.32
N GLN A 297 -18.04 -11.74 -12.98
CA GLN A 297 -18.52 -13.02 -12.42
C GLN A 297 -19.22 -12.83 -11.07
N LEU A 298 -18.68 -11.95 -10.20
CA LEU A 298 -19.27 -11.60 -8.91
C LEU A 298 -20.57 -10.78 -9.08
N ASP A 299 -20.61 -9.82 -10.01
CA ASP A 299 -21.81 -9.04 -10.34
C ASP A 299 -22.96 -9.93 -10.82
N ALA A 300 -22.64 -10.97 -11.61
CA ALA A 300 -23.64 -11.90 -12.12
C ALA A 300 -24.35 -12.69 -11.01
N ARG A 301 -23.70 -12.84 -9.85
CA ARG A 301 -24.25 -13.49 -8.66
C ARG A 301 -25.09 -12.57 -7.78
N ALA A 302 -24.98 -11.24 -7.95
CA ALA A 302 -25.71 -10.25 -7.16
C ALA A 302 -27.16 -10.09 -7.66
N ASN A 303 -28.08 -10.90 -7.11
CA ASN A 303 -29.47 -10.96 -7.55
C ASN A 303 -30.46 -10.21 -6.63
N SER A 304 -30.12 -10.04 -5.35
CA SER A 304 -30.96 -9.29 -4.41
C SER A 304 -30.94 -7.80 -4.73
N LEU A 305 -32.09 -7.12 -4.57
CA LEU A 305 -32.18 -5.67 -4.76
C LEU A 305 -31.22 -4.91 -3.83
N GLU A 306 -31.04 -5.41 -2.61
CA GLU A 306 -30.12 -4.82 -1.63
C GLU A 306 -28.66 -4.91 -2.07
N GLU A 307 -28.26 -6.05 -2.62
CA GLU A 307 -26.89 -6.28 -3.14
C GLU A 307 -26.62 -5.37 -4.34
N GLN A 308 -27.57 -5.30 -5.27
CA GLN A 308 -27.47 -4.45 -6.45
C GLN A 308 -27.41 -2.97 -6.08
N GLU A 309 -28.27 -2.50 -5.16
CA GLU A 309 -28.23 -1.11 -4.73
C GLU A 309 -26.93 -0.78 -3.97
N HIS A 310 -26.43 -1.71 -3.16
CA HIS A 310 -25.14 -1.57 -2.50
C HIS A 310 -24.00 -1.43 -3.51
N LEU A 311 -23.90 -2.33 -4.51
CA LEU A 311 -22.87 -2.24 -5.55
C LEU A 311 -23.00 -0.96 -6.40
N ARG A 312 -24.22 -0.51 -6.73
CA ARG A 312 -24.43 0.80 -7.40
C ARG A 312 -23.98 1.96 -6.52
N SER A 313 -24.23 1.89 -5.21
CA SER A 313 -23.77 2.92 -4.26
C SER A 313 -22.24 2.97 -4.19
N ALA A 314 -21.57 1.82 -4.24
CA ALA A 314 -20.12 1.70 -4.25
C ALA A 314 -19.49 2.28 -5.52
N VAL A 315 -20.08 2.01 -6.70
CA VAL A 315 -19.64 2.62 -7.97
C VAL A 315 -19.79 4.14 -7.93
N ARG A 316 -20.94 4.65 -7.44
CA ARG A 316 -21.16 6.11 -7.30
C ARG A 316 -20.16 6.76 -6.34
N LEU A 317 -19.85 6.10 -5.22
CA LEU A 317 -18.85 6.59 -4.26
C LEU A 317 -17.45 6.59 -4.87
N SER A 318 -17.10 5.54 -5.62
CA SER A 318 -15.82 5.45 -6.35
C SER A 318 -15.64 6.62 -7.31
N HIS A 319 -16.66 6.93 -8.13
CA HIS A 319 -16.60 8.07 -9.05
C HIS A 319 -16.47 9.40 -8.30
N LYS A 320 -17.27 9.61 -7.25
CA LYS A 320 -17.17 10.83 -6.42
C LYS A 320 -15.78 11.01 -5.82
N MET A 321 -15.20 9.94 -5.30
CA MET A 321 -13.85 9.94 -4.74
C MET A 321 -12.82 10.35 -5.79
N VAL A 322 -12.86 9.73 -6.97
CA VAL A 322 -11.95 10.02 -8.08
C VAL A 322 -12.07 11.48 -8.53
N TYR A 323 -13.29 11.98 -8.76
CA TYR A 323 -13.50 13.38 -9.16
C TYR A 323 -13.06 14.37 -8.08
N LEU A 324 -13.32 14.07 -6.80
CA LEU A 324 -12.86 14.89 -5.69
C LEU A 324 -11.34 14.97 -5.65
N THR A 325 -10.64 13.84 -5.72
CA THR A 325 -9.17 13.80 -5.71
C THR A 325 -8.59 14.55 -6.91
N CYS A 326 -9.14 14.36 -8.12
CA CYS A 326 -8.71 15.11 -9.31
C CYS A 326 -8.93 16.62 -9.16
N GLY A 327 -10.06 17.03 -8.59
CA GLY A 327 -10.37 18.44 -8.33
C GLY A 327 -9.39 19.06 -7.33
N VAL A 328 -9.09 18.37 -6.22
CA VAL A 328 -8.11 18.80 -5.23
C VAL A 328 -6.72 18.97 -5.86
N PHE A 329 -6.21 17.98 -6.59
CA PHE A 329 -4.91 18.09 -7.25
C PHE A 329 -4.83 19.23 -8.27
N THR A 330 -5.88 19.38 -9.10
CA THR A 330 -5.93 20.46 -10.08
C THR A 330 -5.95 21.84 -9.39
N SER A 331 -6.72 21.98 -8.31
CA SER A 331 -6.79 23.24 -7.55
C SER A 331 -5.47 23.63 -6.87
N VAL A 332 -4.71 22.67 -6.37
CA VAL A 332 -3.38 22.90 -5.77
C VAL A 332 -2.40 23.44 -6.81
N ILE A 333 -2.41 22.88 -8.03
CA ILE A 333 -1.53 23.36 -9.10
C ILE A 333 -1.94 24.74 -9.58
N ILE A 334 -3.23 24.99 -9.78
CA ILE A 334 -3.73 26.32 -10.16
C ILE A 334 -3.35 27.36 -9.10
N SER A 335 -3.47 27.05 -7.80
CA SER A 335 -3.07 27.99 -6.75
C SER A 335 -1.55 28.18 -6.68
N GLY A 336 -0.76 27.14 -6.93
CA GLY A 336 0.71 27.24 -7.05
C GLY A 336 1.15 28.14 -8.20
N GLU A 337 0.58 27.95 -9.39
CA GLU A 337 0.85 28.79 -10.56
C GLU A 337 0.41 30.24 -10.32
N LEU A 338 -0.73 30.46 -9.67
CA LEU A 338 -1.19 31.80 -9.30
C LEU A 338 -0.21 32.50 -8.35
N VAL A 339 0.33 31.79 -7.35
CA VAL A 339 1.35 32.33 -6.44
C VAL A 339 2.62 32.69 -7.21
N ALA A 340 3.05 31.84 -8.14
CA ALA A 340 4.21 32.10 -8.98
C ALA A 340 4.03 33.37 -9.83
N LEU A 341 2.88 33.50 -10.51
CA LEU A 341 2.56 34.66 -11.36
C LEU A 341 2.42 35.98 -10.61
N VAL A 342 1.91 35.95 -9.37
CA VAL A 342 1.71 37.16 -8.55
C VAL A 342 2.99 37.58 -7.83
N SER A 343 3.94 36.66 -7.62
CA SER A 343 5.24 37.01 -7.05
C SER A 343 6.04 37.83 -8.07
N ASN A 344 6.37 39.08 -7.76
CA ASN A 344 6.97 40.10 -8.66
C ASN A 344 8.42 39.80 -9.15
N GLY A 345 8.73 38.57 -9.51
CA GLY A 345 9.95 38.19 -10.22
C GLY A 345 9.65 37.00 -11.12
N GLU A 346 10.38 36.85 -12.22
CA GLU A 346 10.29 35.74 -13.18
C GLU A 346 10.62 34.38 -12.51
N LYS A 347 9.75 33.93 -11.61
CA LYS A 347 9.90 32.72 -10.81
C LYS A 347 8.97 31.66 -11.37
N LEU A 348 9.58 30.60 -11.88
CA LEU A 348 8.88 29.39 -12.28
C LEU A 348 8.24 28.74 -11.04
N MET A 349 7.03 28.17 -11.18
CA MET A 349 6.36 27.43 -10.10
C MET A 349 7.24 26.27 -9.61
N CYS A 350 7.89 25.56 -10.52
CA CYS A 350 8.85 24.51 -10.22
C CYS A 350 10.27 24.98 -10.59
N PRO A 351 11.14 25.32 -9.62
CA PRO A 351 12.52 25.68 -9.92
C PRO A 351 13.27 24.47 -10.47
N GLY A 352 13.71 24.56 -11.73
CA GLY A 352 14.39 23.48 -12.44
C GLY A 352 15.62 24.00 -13.19
N TRP A 353 16.65 23.17 -13.27
CA TRP A 353 17.84 23.46 -14.07
C TRP A 353 17.56 23.13 -15.55
N TYR A 354 17.95 24.04 -16.43
CA TYR A 354 17.89 23.87 -17.88
C TYR A 354 19.26 24.14 -18.49
N PRO A 355 19.63 23.44 -19.59
CA PRO A 355 20.96 23.54 -20.18
C PRO A 355 21.23 24.83 -20.97
N PHE A 356 20.27 25.76 -21.02
CA PHE A 356 20.35 27.04 -21.72
C PHE A 356 19.81 28.17 -20.84
N ASP A 357 20.29 29.39 -21.08
CA ASP A 357 19.90 30.57 -20.31
C ASP A 357 18.47 31.01 -20.69
N TRP A 358 17.54 30.78 -19.76
CA TRP A 358 16.14 31.15 -19.89
C TRP A 358 15.78 32.43 -19.15
N GLN A 359 16.70 32.98 -18.34
CA GLN A 359 16.44 34.18 -17.54
C GLN A 359 16.64 35.46 -18.34
N HIS A 360 17.52 35.44 -19.35
CA HIS A 360 17.84 36.63 -20.14
C HIS A 360 17.19 36.67 -21.53
N ASP A 361 16.60 35.56 -22.00
CA ASP A 361 15.98 35.45 -23.33
C ASP A 361 14.49 35.06 -23.24
N THR A 362 13.62 35.92 -23.76
CA THR A 362 12.17 35.75 -23.76
C THR A 362 11.72 34.48 -24.52
N LEU A 363 12.42 34.09 -25.59
CA LEU A 363 12.08 32.87 -26.33
C LEU A 363 12.32 31.63 -25.47
N ASN A 364 13.50 31.56 -24.83
CA ASN A 364 13.87 30.45 -23.95
C ASN A 364 12.96 30.38 -22.72
N TYR A 365 12.57 31.52 -22.17
CA TYR A 365 11.57 31.60 -21.11
C TYR A 365 10.24 30.96 -21.52
N ILE A 366 9.70 31.32 -22.70
CA ILE A 366 8.45 30.77 -23.22
C ILE A 366 8.55 29.25 -23.44
N ILE A 367 9.68 28.77 -23.96
CA ILE A 367 9.93 27.33 -24.18
C ILE A 367 9.93 26.57 -22.85
N VAL A 368 10.66 27.07 -21.84
CA VAL A 368 10.74 26.46 -20.51
C VAL A 368 9.37 26.43 -19.85
N HIS A 369 8.64 27.54 -19.91
CA HIS A 369 7.31 27.63 -19.32
C HIS A 369 6.33 26.67 -20.02
N GLY A 370 6.37 26.58 -21.35
CA GLY A 370 5.60 25.61 -22.12
C GLY A 370 5.93 24.15 -21.75
N HIS A 371 7.21 23.81 -21.59
CA HIS A 371 7.65 22.50 -21.11
C HIS A 371 7.10 22.18 -19.71
N GLN A 372 7.12 23.15 -18.78
CA GLN A 372 6.59 22.95 -17.43
C GLN A 372 5.09 22.68 -17.44
N ILE A 373 4.30 23.46 -18.18
CA ILE A 373 2.85 23.27 -18.29
C ILE A 373 2.52 21.85 -18.80
N VAL A 374 3.21 21.41 -19.86
CA VAL A 374 3.00 20.07 -20.42
C VAL A 374 3.40 18.97 -19.44
N SER A 375 4.57 19.10 -18.81
CA SER A 375 5.10 18.10 -17.87
C SER A 375 4.25 18.00 -16.60
N LEU A 376 3.76 19.13 -16.08
CA LEU A 376 2.84 19.20 -14.95
C LEU A 376 1.50 18.56 -15.30
N ALA A 377 0.94 18.85 -16.47
CA ALA A 377 -0.31 18.20 -16.92
C ALA A 377 -0.17 16.67 -16.94
N ILE A 378 0.93 16.14 -17.48
CA ILE A 378 1.22 14.71 -17.49
C ILE A 378 1.35 14.16 -16.05
N ASN A 379 2.11 14.82 -15.20
CA ASN A 379 2.32 14.38 -13.81
C ASN A 379 1.01 14.40 -12.99
N ILE A 380 0.11 15.37 -13.20
CA ILE A 380 -1.21 15.41 -12.55
C ILE A 380 -2.07 14.22 -12.98
N LEU A 381 -2.11 13.92 -14.28
CA LEU A 381 -2.83 12.77 -14.81
C LEU A 381 -2.30 11.46 -14.24
N GLN A 382 -0.97 11.32 -14.15
CA GLN A 382 -0.32 10.19 -13.52
C GLN A 382 -0.68 10.10 -12.03
N ASN A 383 -0.54 11.19 -11.27
CA ASN A 383 -0.80 11.21 -9.83
C ASN A 383 -2.26 10.86 -9.51
N ALA A 384 -3.20 11.50 -10.21
CA ALA A 384 -4.63 11.22 -10.09
C ALA A 384 -4.95 9.75 -10.32
N THR A 385 -4.32 9.12 -11.31
CA THR A 385 -4.54 7.70 -11.60
C THR A 385 -3.88 6.80 -10.56
N ASN A 386 -2.61 7.09 -10.22
CA ASN A 386 -1.79 6.30 -9.31
C ASN A 386 -2.37 6.24 -7.90
N ASP A 387 -2.95 7.33 -7.40
CA ASP A 387 -3.46 7.41 -6.03
C ASP A 387 -4.92 7.04 -5.87
N THR A 388 -5.72 7.14 -6.93
CA THR A 388 -7.13 6.76 -6.85
C THR A 388 -7.38 5.30 -7.23
N PHE A 389 -6.53 4.66 -8.04
CA PHE A 389 -6.78 3.26 -8.43
C PHE A 389 -6.77 2.30 -7.23
N PRO A 390 -5.81 2.34 -6.28
CA PRO A 390 -5.76 1.35 -5.21
C PRO A 390 -6.96 1.45 -4.25
N PRO A 391 -7.34 2.65 -3.75
CA PRO A 391 -8.54 2.80 -2.94
C PRO A 391 -9.81 2.30 -3.63
N VAL A 392 -10.00 2.57 -4.93
CA VAL A 392 -11.18 2.10 -5.67
C VAL A 392 -11.20 0.59 -5.79
N TYR A 393 -10.06 -0.05 -6.05
CA TYR A 393 -9.98 -1.52 -6.11
C TYR A 393 -10.29 -2.14 -4.74
N MET A 394 -9.72 -1.60 -3.66
CA MET A 394 -10.02 -2.03 -2.29
C MET A 394 -11.49 -1.84 -1.94
N HIS A 395 -12.09 -0.71 -2.33
CA HIS A 395 -13.49 -0.41 -2.07
C HIS A 395 -14.44 -1.38 -2.79
N ILE A 396 -14.19 -1.66 -4.07
CA ILE A 396 -15.00 -2.62 -4.85
C ILE A 396 -14.84 -4.04 -4.29
N LEU A 397 -13.62 -4.43 -3.91
CA LEU A 397 -13.38 -5.70 -3.23
C LEU A 397 -14.18 -5.81 -1.92
N SER A 398 -14.12 -4.78 -1.06
CA SER A 398 -14.89 -4.71 0.20
C SER A 398 -16.41 -4.76 -0.05
N SER A 399 -16.89 -4.06 -1.08
CA SER A 399 -18.31 -4.03 -1.45
C SER A 399 -18.82 -5.40 -1.92
N HIS A 400 -18.01 -6.14 -2.68
CA HIS A 400 -18.33 -7.52 -3.06
C HIS A 400 -18.29 -8.49 -1.87
N MET A 401 -17.37 -8.25 -0.93
CA MET A 401 -17.32 -8.99 0.34
C MET A 401 -18.60 -8.81 1.15
N LYS A 402 -19.06 -7.57 1.28
CA LYS A 402 -20.32 -7.25 1.95
C LYS A 402 -21.53 -7.91 1.27
N THR A 403 -21.57 -7.88 -0.06
CA THR A 403 -22.59 -8.58 -0.85
C THR A 403 -22.57 -10.10 -0.59
N LEU A 404 -21.38 -10.70 -0.50
CA LEU A 404 -21.26 -12.12 -0.14
C LEU A 404 -21.70 -12.39 1.30
N ASN A 405 -21.34 -11.52 2.26
CA ASN A 405 -21.77 -11.61 3.66
C ASN A 405 -23.31 -11.62 3.77
N ILE A 406 -23.99 -10.75 3.03
CA ILE A 406 -25.47 -10.71 2.98
C ILE A 406 -26.02 -12.05 2.48
N ARG A 407 -25.47 -12.60 1.38
CA ARG A 407 -25.91 -13.89 0.81
C ARG A 407 -25.71 -15.05 1.78
N ILE A 408 -24.53 -15.14 2.40
CA ILE A 408 -24.22 -16.18 3.37
C ILE A 408 -25.20 -16.15 4.55
N SER A 409 -25.48 -14.97 5.10
CA SER A 409 -26.37 -14.83 6.26
C SER A 409 -27.81 -15.30 6.00
N ARG A 410 -28.24 -15.34 4.73
CA ARG A 410 -29.57 -15.78 4.30
C ARG A 410 -29.65 -17.25 3.92
N LEU A 411 -28.53 -17.99 3.96
CA LEU A 411 -28.55 -19.41 3.59
C LEU A 411 -29.50 -20.20 4.49
N GLY A 412 -30.43 -20.91 3.85
CA GLY A 412 -31.40 -21.78 4.54
C GLY A 412 -32.55 -21.06 5.24
N THR A 413 -32.75 -19.76 5.04
CA THR A 413 -33.88 -19.01 5.61
C THR A 413 -35.16 -19.13 4.78
N ASN A 414 -35.04 -19.40 3.47
CA ASN A 414 -36.18 -19.60 2.58
C ASN A 414 -36.74 -21.02 2.74
N SER A 415 -37.97 -21.13 3.24
CA SER A 415 -38.65 -22.42 3.45
C SER A 415 -38.98 -23.19 2.16
N THR A 416 -38.90 -22.52 1.00
CA THR A 416 -39.16 -23.09 -0.33
C THR A 416 -37.94 -23.79 -0.93
N GLU A 417 -36.74 -23.59 -0.39
CA GLU A 417 -35.50 -24.17 -0.92
C GLU A 417 -35.28 -25.59 -0.41
N SER A 418 -34.95 -26.52 -1.30
CA SER A 418 -34.51 -27.85 -0.90
C SER A 418 -33.17 -27.79 -0.18
N ARG A 419 -32.92 -28.66 0.81
CA ARG A 419 -31.61 -28.82 1.46
C ARG A 419 -30.46 -29.03 0.47
N LYS A 420 -30.74 -29.67 -0.67
CA LYS A 420 -29.76 -29.85 -1.76
C LYS A 420 -29.40 -28.52 -2.42
N ASP A 421 -30.37 -27.64 -2.61
CA ASP A 421 -30.17 -26.34 -3.26
C ASP A 421 -29.45 -25.37 -2.32
N VAL A 422 -29.80 -25.36 -1.02
CA VAL A 422 -29.05 -24.61 0.02
C VAL A 422 -27.58 -25.07 0.09
N SER A 423 -27.33 -26.37 -0.03
CA SER A 423 -25.96 -26.92 -0.04
C SER A 423 -25.19 -26.54 -1.31
N LYS A 424 -25.86 -26.49 -2.47
CA LYS A 424 -25.26 -25.99 -3.71
C LYS A 424 -24.95 -24.50 -3.60
N GLU A 425 -25.83 -23.70 -3.02
CA GLU A 425 -25.59 -22.27 -2.85
C GLU A 425 -24.42 -22.00 -1.90
N LEU A 426 -24.28 -22.77 -0.81
CA LEU A 426 -23.09 -22.71 0.06
C LEU A 426 -21.79 -22.97 -0.72
N LEU A 427 -21.76 -24.01 -1.58
CA LEU A 427 -20.59 -24.29 -2.41
C LEU A 427 -20.29 -23.14 -3.38
N GLN A 428 -21.32 -22.49 -3.89
CA GLN A 428 -21.19 -21.35 -4.78
C GLN A 428 -20.73 -20.08 -4.03
N CYS A 429 -21.12 -19.88 -2.77
CA CYS A 429 -20.58 -18.83 -1.90
C CYS A 429 -19.08 -19.07 -1.58
N ILE A 430 -18.67 -20.32 -1.40
CA ILE A 430 -17.25 -20.66 -1.19
C ILE A 430 -16.41 -20.32 -2.43
N LYS A 431 -16.93 -20.61 -3.64
CA LYS A 431 -16.27 -20.22 -4.90
C LYS A 431 -16.14 -18.71 -5.04
N ASP A 432 -17.19 -17.97 -4.69
CA ASP A 432 -17.13 -16.51 -4.69
C ASP A 432 -16.08 -15.99 -3.69
N GLN A 433 -16.00 -16.59 -2.50
CA GLN A 433 -14.96 -16.22 -1.53
C GLN A 433 -13.54 -16.51 -2.06
N GLN A 434 -13.34 -17.65 -2.72
CA GLN A 434 -12.04 -17.97 -3.33
C GLN A 434 -11.64 -16.91 -4.37
N MET A 435 -12.58 -16.48 -5.20
CA MET A 435 -12.37 -15.41 -6.18
C MET A 435 -12.05 -14.06 -5.50
N LEU A 436 -12.73 -13.72 -4.39
CA LEU A 436 -12.41 -12.53 -3.61
C LEU A 436 -11.01 -12.59 -3.00
N VAL A 437 -10.57 -13.77 -2.55
CA VAL A 437 -9.21 -13.97 -2.04
C VAL A 437 -8.17 -13.81 -3.16
N GLU A 438 -8.43 -14.32 -4.37
CA GLU A 438 -7.56 -14.11 -5.53
C GLU A 438 -7.47 -12.62 -5.91
N TYR A 439 -8.61 -11.94 -5.95
CA TYR A 439 -8.67 -10.49 -6.16
C TYR A 439 -7.87 -9.74 -5.08
N PHE A 440 -8.05 -10.10 -3.81
CA PHE A 440 -7.27 -9.54 -2.70
C PHE A 440 -5.76 -9.74 -2.88
N GLN A 441 -5.29 -10.94 -3.25
CA GLN A 441 -3.86 -11.18 -3.46
C GLN A 441 -3.30 -10.33 -4.60
N MET A 442 -4.09 -10.12 -5.66
CA MET A 442 -3.72 -9.22 -6.75
C MET A 442 -3.57 -7.79 -6.26
N VAL A 443 -4.59 -7.25 -5.56
CA VAL A 443 -4.55 -5.89 -4.99
C VAL A 443 -3.34 -5.75 -4.08
N ARG A 444 -3.09 -6.70 -3.18
CA ARG A 444 -1.92 -6.71 -2.30
C ARG A 444 -0.61 -6.64 -3.08
N LYS A 445 -0.45 -7.46 -4.13
CA LYS A 445 0.77 -7.52 -4.94
C LYS A 445 1.08 -6.22 -5.68
N VAL A 446 0.05 -5.53 -6.17
CA VAL A 446 0.20 -4.25 -6.90
C VAL A 446 0.42 -3.09 -5.95
N THR A 447 -0.24 -3.09 -4.79
CA THR A 447 -0.36 -1.89 -3.96
C THR A 447 0.58 -1.87 -2.75
N SER A 448 1.07 -3.03 -2.27
CA SER A 448 1.84 -3.10 -1.02
C SER A 448 3.09 -2.21 -1.01
N SER A 449 3.93 -2.28 -2.05
CA SER A 449 5.14 -1.44 -2.15
C SER A 449 4.82 0.04 -2.40
N VAL A 450 3.77 0.31 -3.18
CA VAL A 450 3.31 1.67 -3.52
C VAL A 450 2.83 2.40 -2.26
N ILE A 451 2.02 1.73 -1.44
CA ILE A 451 1.51 2.30 -0.19
C ILE A 451 2.64 2.55 0.80
N PHE A 452 3.63 1.67 0.88
CA PHE A 452 4.80 1.89 1.73
C PHE A 452 5.56 3.15 1.35
N LEU A 453 5.86 3.31 0.05
CA LEU A 453 6.53 4.51 -0.47
C LEU A 453 5.70 5.76 -0.15
N GLN A 454 4.38 5.71 -0.41
CA GLN A 454 3.46 6.81 -0.12
C GLN A 454 3.46 7.23 1.35
N PHE A 455 3.42 6.27 2.28
CA PHE A 455 3.39 6.57 3.72
C PHE A 455 4.64 7.28 4.19
N PHE A 456 5.78 6.86 3.67
CA PHE A 456 7.05 7.49 3.98
C PHE A 456 7.12 8.92 3.43
N THR A 457 6.74 9.10 2.15
CA THR A 457 6.90 10.37 1.44
C THR A 457 5.94 11.43 1.98
N THR A 458 4.66 11.08 2.18
CA THR A 458 3.69 11.97 2.84
C THR A 458 4.16 12.38 4.24
N GLY A 459 4.79 11.47 4.98
CA GLY A 459 5.32 11.75 6.31
C GLY A 459 6.31 12.92 6.29
N VAL A 460 7.23 12.88 5.33
CA VAL A 460 8.26 13.90 5.07
C VAL A 460 7.65 15.17 4.46
N GLU A 461 6.80 15.05 3.44
CA GLU A 461 6.14 16.17 2.76
C GLU A 461 5.26 16.99 3.72
N ALA A 462 4.49 16.33 4.59
CA ALA A 462 3.68 17.00 5.59
C ALA A 462 4.54 17.79 6.58
N CYS A 463 5.69 17.24 6.98
CA CYS A 463 6.64 17.91 7.85
C CYS A 463 7.25 19.16 7.18
N ILE A 464 7.77 19.00 5.95
CA ILE A 464 8.38 20.09 5.18
C ILE A 464 7.37 21.19 4.91
N THR A 465 6.16 20.84 4.46
CA THR A 465 5.09 21.80 4.18
C THR A 465 4.66 22.56 5.43
N GLY A 466 4.62 21.88 6.59
CA GLY A 466 4.36 22.51 7.88
C GLY A 466 5.40 23.59 8.23
N VAL A 467 6.68 23.33 7.95
CA VAL A 467 7.76 24.33 8.13
C VAL A 467 7.62 25.48 7.13
N CYS A 468 7.34 25.18 5.86
CA CYS A 468 7.12 26.20 4.83
C CYS A 468 5.94 27.13 5.16
N LEU A 469 4.87 26.61 5.76
CA LEU A 469 3.73 27.40 6.23
C LEU A 469 4.14 28.46 7.27
N LEU A 470 5.08 28.14 8.16
CA LEU A 470 5.59 29.11 9.14
C LEU A 470 6.45 30.20 8.48
N PHE A 471 7.17 29.85 7.40
CA PHE A 471 8.00 30.80 6.64
C PHE A 471 7.21 31.69 5.65
N ALA A 472 5.89 31.51 5.53
CA ALA A 472 5.07 32.29 4.61
C ALA A 472 4.79 33.74 5.08
N GLN A 473 5.19 34.12 6.31
CA GLN A 473 5.25 35.50 6.84
C GLN A 473 4.04 36.40 6.49
N GLY A 474 2.81 35.87 6.50
CA GLY A 474 1.59 36.64 6.27
C GLY A 474 1.13 36.80 4.82
N ASN A 475 1.82 36.20 3.84
CA ASN A 475 1.33 36.13 2.46
C ASN A 475 0.13 35.17 2.36
N LEU A 476 -1.09 35.73 2.28
CA LEU A 476 -2.32 34.94 2.29
C LEU A 476 -2.42 33.93 1.13
N LEU A 477 -1.91 34.27 -0.05
CA LEU A 477 -1.94 33.38 -1.22
C LEU A 477 -1.00 32.18 -1.05
N GLU A 478 0.21 32.43 -0.53
CA GLU A 478 1.20 31.38 -0.24
C GLU A 478 0.72 30.45 0.89
N ILE A 479 0.11 31.02 1.94
CA ILE A 479 -0.51 30.24 3.03
C ILE A 479 -1.65 29.39 2.52
N ALA A 480 -2.52 29.94 1.65
CA ALA A 480 -3.63 29.20 1.08
C ALA A 480 -3.14 28.03 0.22
N TYR A 481 -2.17 28.26 -0.68
CA TYR A 481 -1.56 27.22 -1.51
C TYR A 481 -0.92 26.10 -0.67
N LEU A 482 -0.04 26.45 0.28
CA LEU A 482 0.65 25.48 1.13
C LEU A 482 -0.33 24.71 2.03
N GLY A 483 -1.38 25.38 2.52
CA GLY A 483 -2.45 24.76 3.31
C GLY A 483 -3.28 23.76 2.49
N GLN A 484 -3.62 24.12 1.24
CA GLN A 484 -4.30 23.23 0.30
C GLN A 484 -3.42 22.00 -0.04
N TYR A 485 -2.13 22.21 -0.30
CA TYR A 485 -1.18 21.13 -0.59
C TYR A 485 -1.03 20.18 0.61
N PHE A 486 -0.90 20.71 1.83
CA PHE A 486 -0.85 19.90 3.06
C PHE A 486 -2.09 19.03 3.23
N LEU A 487 -3.29 19.58 3.01
CA LEU A 487 -4.54 18.83 3.09
C LEU A 487 -4.65 17.77 1.99
N ALA A 488 -4.17 18.06 0.76
CA ALA A 488 -4.15 17.12 -0.34
C ALA A 488 -3.29 15.89 -0.03
N VAL A 489 -2.08 16.11 0.47
CA VAL A 489 -1.13 15.05 0.86
C VAL A 489 -1.69 14.17 1.98
N ILE A 490 -2.38 14.75 2.97
CA ILE A 490 -3.05 13.97 4.03
C ILE A 490 -4.24 13.16 3.50
N MET A 491 -5.03 13.74 2.59
CA MET A 491 -6.18 13.09 1.98
C MET A 491 -5.77 11.81 1.24
N GLU A 492 -4.63 11.81 0.56
CA GLU A 492 -4.11 10.64 -0.16
C GLU A 492 -4.01 9.42 0.77
N ILE A 493 -3.29 9.53 1.89
CA ILE A 493 -3.15 8.43 2.86
C ILE A 493 -4.46 8.06 3.52
N PHE A 494 -5.30 9.05 3.82
CA PHE A 494 -6.60 8.81 4.44
C PHE A 494 -7.44 7.84 3.60
N LEU A 495 -7.49 8.03 2.28
CA LEU A 495 -8.25 7.14 1.38
C LEU A 495 -7.74 5.70 1.45
N TYR A 496 -6.43 5.47 1.37
CA TYR A 496 -5.84 4.13 1.53
C TYR A 496 -6.23 3.48 2.86
N CYS A 497 -6.10 4.23 3.97
CA CYS A 497 -6.35 3.71 5.30
C CYS A 497 -7.83 3.44 5.57
N TYR A 498 -8.71 4.28 5.02
CA TYR A 498 -10.16 4.13 5.16
C TYR A 498 -10.64 2.85 4.50
N PHE A 499 -10.31 2.65 3.21
CA PHE A 499 -10.74 1.45 2.49
C PHE A 499 -9.96 0.19 2.90
N GLY A 500 -8.70 0.34 3.35
CA GLY A 500 -7.98 -0.75 4.00
C GLY A 500 -8.66 -1.23 5.28
N ASN A 501 -9.16 -0.29 6.10
CA ASN A 501 -9.92 -0.62 7.31
C ASN A 501 -11.30 -1.21 7.00
N ASP A 502 -12.01 -0.67 6.01
CA ASP A 502 -13.31 -1.18 5.55
C ASP A 502 -13.19 -2.64 5.04
N LEU A 503 -12.13 -2.94 4.28
CA LEU A 503 -11.85 -4.29 3.82
C LEU A 503 -11.62 -5.28 4.97
N VAL A 504 -10.83 -4.88 5.98
CA VAL A 504 -10.60 -5.69 7.19
C VAL A 504 -11.91 -5.91 7.95
N TYR A 505 -12.72 -4.86 8.06
CA TYR A 505 -14.02 -4.92 8.73
C TYR A 505 -14.97 -5.91 8.04
N GLU A 506 -15.15 -5.83 6.73
CA GLU A 506 -16.01 -6.77 5.98
C GLU A 506 -15.44 -8.19 5.95
N SER A 507 -14.12 -8.36 5.98
CA SER A 507 -13.48 -9.66 6.14
C SER A 507 -13.82 -10.33 7.47
N HIS A 508 -13.87 -9.58 8.57
CA HIS A 508 -14.26 -10.13 9.88
C HIS A 508 -15.75 -10.48 9.93
N ARG A 509 -16.61 -9.60 9.38
CA ARG A 509 -18.06 -9.82 9.32
C ARG A 509 -18.47 -11.08 8.57
N MET A 510 -17.61 -11.60 7.70
CA MET A 510 -17.89 -12.85 7.00
C MET A 510 -18.03 -14.04 7.95
N THR A 511 -17.20 -14.09 8.99
CA THR A 511 -17.28 -15.16 9.99
C THR A 511 -18.59 -15.08 10.76
N ASP A 512 -19.03 -13.85 11.10
CA ASP A 512 -20.33 -13.62 11.76
C ASP A 512 -21.51 -13.95 10.85
N ALA A 513 -21.42 -13.63 9.56
CA ALA A 513 -22.43 -13.97 8.57
C ALA A 513 -22.57 -15.49 8.39
N ILE A 514 -21.45 -16.22 8.36
CA ILE A 514 -21.43 -17.68 8.33
C ILE A 514 -22.12 -18.25 9.57
N TYR A 515 -21.85 -17.71 10.75
CA TYR A 515 -22.49 -18.14 11.98
C TYR A 515 -24.01 -17.85 12.01
N SER A 516 -24.41 -16.73 11.41
CA SER A 516 -25.80 -16.24 11.41
C SER A 516 -26.72 -16.95 10.42
N CYS A 517 -26.20 -17.78 9.51
CA CYS A 517 -27.04 -18.52 8.57
C CYS A 517 -27.91 -19.58 9.28
N ASN A 518 -28.95 -20.09 8.61
CA ASN A 518 -29.82 -21.12 9.20
C ASN A 518 -29.18 -22.52 9.13
N TRP A 519 -27.99 -22.69 9.73
CA TRP A 519 -27.21 -23.91 9.68
C TRP A 519 -27.76 -25.03 10.58
N MET A 520 -28.53 -24.68 11.62
CA MET A 520 -29.06 -25.62 12.61
C MET A 520 -30.00 -26.66 11.97
N ASP A 521 -30.84 -26.23 11.04
CA ASP A 521 -31.83 -27.06 10.36
C ASP A 521 -31.27 -27.83 9.15
N GLN A 522 -29.98 -27.63 8.83
CA GLN A 522 -29.33 -28.24 7.68
C GLN A 522 -28.73 -29.62 7.97
N GLY A 523 -28.53 -30.39 6.89
CA GLY A 523 -27.95 -31.73 6.95
C GLY A 523 -26.50 -31.75 7.40
N ARG A 524 -26.02 -32.94 7.81
CA ARG A 524 -24.62 -33.14 8.29
C ARG A 524 -23.56 -32.71 7.27
N SER A 525 -23.82 -32.90 5.97
CA SER A 525 -22.88 -32.52 4.91
C SER A 525 -22.70 -31.00 4.84
N PHE A 526 -23.79 -30.23 4.92
CA PHE A 526 -23.75 -28.77 4.94
C PHE A 526 -22.94 -28.26 6.12
N LYS A 527 -23.23 -28.76 7.34
CA LYS A 527 -22.53 -28.36 8.57
C LYS A 527 -21.02 -28.60 8.50
N LYS A 528 -20.59 -29.74 7.94
CA LYS A 528 -19.16 -30.03 7.74
C LYS A 528 -18.48 -29.04 6.81
N ILE A 529 -19.12 -28.72 5.68
CA ILE A 529 -18.60 -27.74 4.71
C ILE A 529 -18.56 -26.34 5.33
N LEU A 530 -19.61 -25.96 6.07
CA LEU A 530 -19.72 -24.67 6.73
C LEU A 530 -18.60 -24.44 7.76
N ILE A 531 -18.21 -25.48 8.53
CA ILE A 531 -17.09 -25.40 9.48
C ILE A 531 -15.77 -25.13 8.74
N ILE A 532 -15.52 -25.82 7.63
CA ILE A 532 -14.32 -25.60 6.79
C ILE A 532 -14.33 -24.17 6.25
N PHE A 533 -15.49 -23.71 5.79
CA PHE A 533 -15.65 -22.36 5.28
C PHE A 533 -15.37 -21.32 6.36
N MET A 534 -15.98 -21.46 7.54
CA MET A 534 -15.75 -20.58 8.70
C MET A 534 -14.27 -20.54 9.10
N GLN A 535 -13.59 -21.69 9.09
CA GLN A 535 -12.17 -21.76 9.41
C GLN A 535 -11.32 -20.97 8.40
N SER A 536 -11.69 -20.99 7.12
CA SER A 536 -10.99 -20.25 6.06
C SER A 536 -11.16 -18.74 6.18
N THR A 537 -12.25 -18.24 6.77
CA THR A 537 -12.55 -16.81 6.92
C THR A 537 -11.97 -16.18 8.19
N GLN A 538 -11.43 -16.99 9.11
CA GLN A 538 -10.78 -16.49 10.33
C GLN A 538 -9.50 -15.69 10.04
N LYS A 539 -8.85 -15.92 8.89
CA LYS A 539 -7.71 -15.11 8.46
C LYS A 539 -8.22 -13.84 7.78
N SER A 540 -8.02 -12.71 8.45
CA SER A 540 -8.44 -11.40 7.93
C SER A 540 -7.66 -10.98 6.67
N MET A 541 -8.36 -10.39 5.70
CA MET A 541 -7.79 -9.85 4.46
C MET A 541 -7.18 -8.45 4.70
N THR A 542 -6.06 -8.42 5.41
CA THR A 542 -5.34 -7.19 5.74
C THR A 542 -4.22 -6.91 4.74
N ILE A 543 -4.24 -5.72 4.13
CA ILE A 543 -3.13 -5.24 3.28
C ILE A 543 -2.01 -4.73 4.18
N MET A 544 -0.80 -5.24 3.99
CA MET A 544 0.39 -4.78 4.69
C MET A 544 1.19 -3.84 3.77
N ALA A 545 1.45 -2.61 4.22
CA ALA A 545 2.30 -1.67 3.49
C ALA A 545 3.74 -2.17 3.50
N GLY A 546 4.28 -2.54 2.33
CA GLY A 546 5.63 -3.09 2.16
C GLY A 546 5.91 -4.36 2.97
N GLY A 547 4.89 -5.02 3.52
CA GLY A 547 5.02 -6.11 4.48
C GLY A 547 5.18 -5.69 5.95
N PHE A 548 5.30 -4.40 6.26
CA PHE A 548 5.69 -3.90 7.59
C PHE A 548 4.53 -3.69 8.56
N PHE A 549 3.49 -2.95 8.14
CA PHE A 549 2.38 -2.58 9.01
C PHE A 549 1.05 -2.63 8.25
N PRO A 550 -0.06 -2.91 8.95
CA PRO A 550 -1.38 -2.97 8.34
C PRO A 550 -1.83 -1.59 7.86
N VAL A 551 -2.39 -1.53 6.66
CA VAL A 551 -3.00 -0.33 6.10
C VAL A 551 -4.36 -0.13 6.76
N ASN A 552 -4.41 0.69 7.82
CA ASN A 552 -5.61 0.98 8.58
C ASN A 552 -5.57 2.39 9.18
N LEU A 553 -6.65 2.82 9.81
CA LEU A 553 -6.76 4.16 10.41
C LEU A 553 -5.76 4.40 11.56
N SER A 554 -5.27 3.35 12.23
CA SER A 554 -4.22 3.48 13.24
C SER A 554 -2.87 3.84 12.61
N ALA A 555 -2.56 3.26 11.44
CA ALA A 555 -1.36 3.60 10.67
C ALA A 555 -1.42 5.05 10.17
N PHE A 556 -2.58 5.53 9.71
CA PHE A 556 -2.80 6.95 9.36
C PHE A 556 -2.42 7.90 10.51
N VAL A 557 -2.96 7.66 11.71
CA VAL A 557 -2.64 8.47 12.90
C VAL A 557 -1.15 8.39 13.24
N SER A 558 -0.53 7.23 13.05
CA SER A 558 0.90 7.03 13.31
C SER A 558 1.78 7.85 12.36
N VAL A 559 1.43 7.94 11.08
CA VAL A 559 2.13 8.81 10.12
C VAL A 559 2.02 10.27 10.53
N LEU A 560 0.81 10.76 10.86
CA LEU A 560 0.61 12.15 11.29
C LEU A 560 1.41 12.50 12.55
N ARG A 561 1.44 11.59 13.55
CA ARG A 561 2.26 11.76 14.75
C ARG A 561 3.76 11.79 14.43
N GLY A 562 4.20 10.94 13.49
CA GLY A 562 5.57 10.93 12.99
C GLY A 562 5.93 12.26 12.34
N SER A 563 5.10 12.76 11.42
CA SER A 563 5.28 14.06 10.76
C SER A 563 5.35 15.21 11.75
N TYR A 564 4.45 15.26 12.74
CA TYR A 564 4.47 16.29 13.78
C TYR A 564 5.75 16.21 14.63
N SER A 565 6.22 15.00 14.95
CA SER A 565 7.45 14.81 15.73
C SER A 565 8.67 15.29 14.94
N LEU A 566 8.75 14.96 13.65
CA LEU A 566 9.79 15.47 12.74
C LEU A 566 9.73 17.00 12.62
N PHE A 567 8.53 17.56 12.48
CA PHE A 567 8.30 19.00 12.45
C PHE A 567 8.80 19.68 13.72
N ALA A 568 8.46 19.15 14.90
CA ALA A 568 8.91 19.68 16.18
C ALA A 568 10.44 19.62 16.34
N VAL A 569 11.10 18.60 15.78
CA VAL A 569 12.56 18.50 15.75
C VAL A 569 13.16 19.56 14.84
N LEU A 570 12.66 19.71 13.60
CA LEU A 570 13.14 20.75 12.68
C LEU A 570 12.98 22.14 13.28
N MET A 571 11.84 22.42 13.92
CA MET A 571 11.58 23.68 14.62
C MET A 571 12.50 23.98 15.81
N ARG A 572 13.10 22.95 16.41
CA ARG A 572 14.12 23.14 17.46
C ARG A 572 15.52 23.40 16.90
N MET A 573 15.74 23.04 15.63
CA MET A 573 17.04 23.18 14.96
C MET A 573 17.16 24.50 14.18
N THR A 574 16.04 25.02 13.67
CA THR A 574 15.91 26.37 13.08
C THR A 574 15.71 27.41 14.16
#